data_AF-A0A6J7RQG3-F1
#
_entry.id   AF-A0A6J7RQG3-F1
#
_cell.length_a   1.000
_cell.length_b   1.000
_cell.length_c   1.000
_cell.angle_alpha   90.00
_cell.angle_beta   90.00
_cell.angle_gamma   90.00
#
_symmetry.space_group_name_H-M   'P 1'
#
loop_
_entity.id
_entity.type
_entity.pdbx_description
1 polymer ?
#
loop_
_entity_poly.entity_id
_entity_poly.type
_entity_poly.pdbx_seq_one_letter_code
_entity_poly.pdbx_strand_id
1 'polypeptide(L)'
;MGRRSRKQSLTEPGAQAAPKKRLSSAERDAIARDELKPLGPGEKPLAVKISAGLAASLAVANVAFYFAGVEVQGQKPALLGVLLFAAVMLLAAWGMWTLRYWALLGFQALLAMTLVIAGLSLMVAGNVLAVILCIVILLGGGWLFWKLIRVLGRVKVPSLHGG
;
A
#
# COMPACT_ATOMS: atom_id res chain seq x y z
N MET A 1 -45.29 39.40 -58.68
CA MET A 1 -44.84 40.35 -57.64
C MET A 1 -44.97 39.66 -56.28
N GLY A 2 -43.87 39.42 -55.55
CA GLY A 2 -43.97 38.79 -54.21
C GLY A 2 -42.66 38.23 -53.63
N ARG A 3 -41.58 39.00 -53.69
CA ARG A 3 -40.35 38.96 -52.88
C ARG A 3 -39.90 37.61 -52.28
N ARG A 4 -39.00 36.95 -53.01
CA ARG A 4 -37.89 36.19 -52.42
C ARG A 4 -37.01 37.16 -51.62
N SER A 5 -36.83 36.93 -50.32
CA SER A 5 -35.59 37.19 -49.55
C SER A 5 -35.90 37.33 -48.06
N ARG A 6 -35.56 36.31 -47.26
CA ARG A 6 -35.02 36.54 -45.92
C ARG A 6 -34.13 35.37 -45.51
N LYS A 7 -32.85 35.69 -45.32
CA LYS A 7 -31.81 34.88 -44.71
C LYS A 7 -32.27 34.27 -43.38
N GLN A 8 -32.08 32.96 -43.24
CA GLN A 8 -31.79 32.23 -42.01
C GLN A 8 -30.88 31.06 -42.44
N SER A 9 -29.66 31.31 -42.92
CA SER A 9 -28.45 31.41 -42.09
C SER A 9 -28.59 30.81 -40.69
N LEU A 10 -27.84 29.72 -40.50
CA LEU A 10 -27.15 29.33 -39.26
C LEU A 10 -28.04 28.76 -38.16
N THR A 11 -28.18 27.44 -38.13
CA THR A 11 -27.89 26.60 -36.96
C THR A 11 -27.90 25.15 -37.47
N GLU A 12 -26.73 24.61 -37.80
CA GLU A 12 -26.58 23.15 -37.78
C GLU A 12 -26.88 22.71 -36.34
N PRO A 13 -27.90 21.87 -36.10
CA PRO A 13 -28.14 21.32 -34.77
C PRO A 13 -26.90 20.56 -34.38
N GLY A 14 -26.27 21.02 -33.29
CA GLY A 14 -24.91 20.68 -32.92
C GLY A 14 -24.61 19.20 -33.07
N ALA A 15 -23.40 18.93 -33.57
CA ALA A 15 -22.75 17.65 -33.40
C ALA A 15 -22.80 17.30 -31.91
N GLN A 16 -23.84 16.56 -31.51
CA GLN A 16 -23.96 15.98 -30.19
C GLN A 16 -22.74 15.09 -30.07
N ALA A 17 -21.76 15.54 -29.27
CA ALA A 17 -20.65 14.72 -28.87
C ALA A 17 -21.26 13.44 -28.31
N ALA A 18 -21.08 12.34 -29.04
CA ALA A 18 -21.61 11.03 -28.66
C ALA A 18 -21.29 10.81 -27.17
N PRO A 19 -22.27 10.43 -26.34
CA PRO A 19 -22.04 10.28 -24.91
C PRO A 19 -20.90 9.27 -24.77
N LYS A 20 -19.74 9.72 -24.24
CA LYS A 20 -18.61 8.82 -23.98
C LYS A 20 -19.15 7.67 -23.14
N LYS A 21 -19.30 6.49 -23.75
CA LYS A 21 -19.84 5.28 -23.12
C LYS A 21 -19.01 5.05 -21.85
N ARG A 22 -19.57 5.38 -20.70
CA ARG A 22 -18.89 5.17 -19.42
C ARG A 22 -18.81 3.67 -19.23
N LEU A 23 -17.59 3.14 -19.08
CA LEU A 23 -17.37 1.73 -18.77
C LEU A 23 -18.19 1.37 -17.53
N SER A 24 -18.93 0.26 -17.63
CA SER A 24 -19.65 -0.32 -16.50
C SER A 24 -18.65 -0.73 -15.42
N SER A 25 -19.05 -0.69 -14.15
CA SER A 25 -18.18 -1.14 -13.04
C SER A 25 -17.67 -2.56 -13.27
N ALA A 26 -18.50 -3.45 -13.84
CA ALA A 26 -18.10 -4.80 -14.19
C ALA A 26 -16.98 -4.87 -15.26
N GLU A 27 -17.00 -3.97 -16.24
CA GLU A 27 -15.95 -3.87 -17.26
C GLU A 27 -14.64 -3.35 -16.64
N ARG A 28 -14.73 -2.38 -15.70
CA ARG A 28 -13.56 -1.87 -14.98
C ARG A 28 -12.94 -2.92 -14.05
N ASP A 29 -13.78 -3.69 -13.37
CA ASP A 29 -13.34 -4.78 -12.48
C ASP A 29 -12.68 -5.91 -13.28
N ALA A 30 -13.21 -6.22 -14.48
CA ALA A 30 -12.61 -7.18 -15.39
C ALA A 30 -11.24 -6.72 -15.88
N ILE A 31 -11.11 -5.45 -16.31
CA ILE A 31 -9.83 -4.85 -16.72
C ILE A 31 -8.82 -4.89 -15.57
N ALA A 32 -9.23 -4.54 -14.35
CA ALA A 32 -8.37 -4.59 -13.18
C ALA A 32 -7.93 -6.02 -12.83
N ARG A 33 -8.78 -7.02 -13.03
CA ARG A 33 -8.42 -8.45 -12.85
C ARG A 33 -7.47 -8.95 -13.93
N ASP A 34 -7.67 -8.56 -15.18
CA ASP A 34 -6.79 -8.93 -16.30
C ASP A 34 -5.38 -8.33 -16.13
N GLU A 35 -5.28 -7.14 -15.55
CA GLU A 35 -3.98 -6.53 -15.22
C GLU A 35 -3.23 -7.28 -14.10
N LEU A 36 -3.96 -7.99 -13.23
CA LEU A 36 -3.42 -8.77 -12.12
C LEU A 36 -3.09 -10.21 -12.56
N LYS A 37 -2.08 -10.37 -13.41
CA LYS A 37 -1.55 -11.69 -13.78
C LYS A 37 -1.14 -12.47 -12.52
N PRO A 38 -1.65 -13.70 -12.29
CA PRO A 38 -1.28 -14.49 -11.13
C PRO A 38 0.23 -14.70 -11.07
N LEU A 39 0.79 -14.78 -9.86
CA LEU A 39 2.23 -14.96 -9.67
C LEU A 39 2.71 -16.24 -10.38
N GLY A 40 3.82 -16.12 -11.11
CA GLY A 40 4.50 -17.28 -11.69
C GLY A 40 5.01 -18.23 -10.59
N PRO A 41 5.16 -19.52 -10.89
CA PRO A 41 5.71 -20.47 -9.92
C PRO A 41 7.12 -20.03 -9.48
N GLY A 42 7.27 -19.76 -8.17
CA GLY A 42 8.54 -19.31 -7.58
C GLY A 42 8.88 -17.82 -7.77
N GLU A 43 8.03 -17.02 -8.41
CA GLU A 43 8.22 -15.58 -8.53
C GLU A 43 8.18 -14.94 -7.13
N LYS A 44 9.29 -14.32 -6.71
CA LYS A 44 9.36 -13.53 -5.46
C LYS A 44 9.38 -12.04 -5.82
N PRO A 45 8.23 -11.34 -5.77
CA PRO A 45 8.17 -9.94 -6.14
C PRO A 45 9.17 -9.11 -5.34
N LEU A 46 9.79 -8.13 -5.98
CA LEU A 46 10.81 -7.29 -5.35
C LEU A 46 10.26 -6.56 -4.11
N ALA A 47 9.00 -6.15 -4.14
CA ALA A 47 8.31 -5.56 -2.99
C ALA A 47 8.33 -6.49 -1.76
N VAL A 48 8.08 -7.79 -1.95
CA VAL A 48 8.11 -8.78 -0.87
C VAL A 48 9.52 -8.93 -0.30
N LYS A 49 10.55 -8.92 -1.16
CA LYS A 49 11.95 -8.97 -0.70
C LYS A 49 12.32 -7.74 0.13
N ILE A 50 11.92 -6.55 -0.32
CA ILE A 50 12.14 -5.30 0.41
C ILE A 50 11.40 -5.34 1.74
N SER A 51 10.13 -5.75 1.78
CA SER A 51 9.35 -5.83 3.01
C SER A 51 9.91 -6.85 4.00
N ALA A 52 10.32 -8.03 3.52
CA ALA A 52 10.97 -9.03 4.35
C ALA A 52 12.30 -8.53 4.92
N GLY A 53 13.10 -7.86 4.08
CA GLY A 53 14.33 -7.20 4.51
C GLY A 53 14.07 -6.13 5.58
N LEU A 54 13.12 -5.23 5.33
CA LEU A 54 12.72 -4.18 6.27
C LEU A 54 12.24 -4.75 7.60
N ALA A 55 11.42 -5.80 7.57
CA ALA A 55 10.93 -6.45 8.79
C ALA A 55 12.09 -7.08 9.59
N ALA A 56 13.01 -7.78 8.91
CA ALA A 56 14.20 -8.33 9.55
C ALA A 56 15.10 -7.23 10.12
N SER A 57 15.34 -6.15 9.37
CA SER A 57 16.12 -5.00 9.83
C SER A 57 15.50 -4.34 11.06
N LEU A 58 14.18 -4.17 11.11
CA LEU A 58 13.49 -3.62 12.28
C LEU A 58 13.59 -4.55 13.49
N ALA A 59 13.51 -5.87 13.31
CA ALA A 59 13.71 -6.82 14.40
C ALA A 59 15.13 -6.71 14.99
N VAL A 60 16.15 -6.70 14.12
CA VAL A 60 17.56 -6.59 14.51
C VAL A 60 17.83 -5.24 15.18
N ALA A 61 17.36 -4.14 14.58
CA ALA A 61 17.52 -2.80 15.13
C ALA A 61 16.87 -2.68 16.51
N ASN A 62 15.66 -3.22 16.70
CA ASN A 62 14.95 -3.18 17.98
C ASN A 62 15.75 -3.86 19.10
N VAL A 63 16.32 -5.03 18.82
CA VAL A 63 17.18 -5.76 19.77
C VAL A 63 18.49 -5.03 20.01
N ALA A 64 19.12 -4.50 18.95
CA ALA A 64 20.36 -3.73 19.05
C ALA A 64 20.18 -2.46 19.90
N PHE A 65 19.08 -1.72 19.73
CA PHE A 65 18.77 -0.54 20.53
C PHE A 65 18.57 -0.86 22.01
N TYR A 66 17.94 -1.99 22.32
CA TYR A 66 17.83 -2.46 23.70
C TYR A 66 19.20 -2.70 24.33
N PHE A 67 20.10 -3.41 23.64
CA PHE A 67 21.46 -3.67 24.12
C PHE A 67 22.33 -2.41 24.16
N ALA A 68 22.08 -1.43 23.28
CA ALA A 68 22.72 -0.12 23.32
C ALA A 68 22.20 0.78 24.46
N GLY A 69 21.18 0.34 25.21
CA GLY A 69 20.63 1.09 26.33
C GLY A 69 19.82 2.32 25.92
N VAL A 70 19.28 2.34 24.70
CA VAL A 70 18.42 3.45 24.25
C VAL A 70 17.13 3.45 25.06
N GLU A 71 16.85 4.56 25.73
CA GLU A 71 15.65 4.75 26.53
C GLU A 71 14.49 5.24 25.66
N VAL A 72 13.29 4.75 25.97
CA VAL A 72 12.05 5.19 25.33
C VAL A 72 11.24 5.90 26.40
N GLN A 73 11.00 7.21 26.22
CA GLN A 73 10.33 8.05 27.21
C GLN A 73 11.01 8.04 28.60
N GLY A 74 12.35 7.98 28.64
CA GLY A 74 13.12 7.99 29.88
C GLY A 74 13.04 6.69 30.69
N GLN A 75 12.53 5.60 30.10
CA GLN A 75 12.53 4.27 30.71
C GLN A 75 13.18 3.25 29.78
N LYS A 76 13.82 2.24 30.38
CA LYS A 76 14.33 1.10 29.62
C LYS A 76 13.15 0.28 29.09
N PRO A 77 13.08 0.03 27.77
CA PRO A 77 12.01 -0.78 27.22
C PRO A 77 12.02 -2.19 27.83
N ALA A 78 10.85 -2.75 28.13
CA ALA A 78 10.75 -4.07 28.73
C ALA A 78 11.32 -5.14 27.78
N LEU A 79 12.25 -5.97 28.27
CA LEU A 79 12.91 -7.02 27.47
C LEU A 79 11.90 -7.91 26.76
N LEU A 80 10.83 -8.31 27.46
CA LEU A 80 9.77 -9.14 26.88
C LEU A 80 9.09 -8.46 25.68
N GLY A 81 8.81 -7.15 25.77
CA GLY A 81 8.22 -6.39 24.66
C GLY A 81 9.15 -6.31 23.45
N VAL A 82 10.46 -6.09 23.70
CA VAL A 82 11.49 -6.07 22.66
C VAL A 82 11.58 -7.41 21.94
N LEU A 83 11.62 -8.51 22.70
CA LEU A 83 11.70 -9.87 22.15
C LEU A 83 10.42 -10.26 21.41
N LEU A 84 9.24 -9.93 21.94
CA LEU A 84 7.96 -10.20 21.27
C LEU A 84 7.86 -9.45 19.94
N PHE A 85 8.20 -8.16 19.91
CA PHE A 85 8.22 -7.39 18.67
C PHE A 85 9.20 -7.99 17.66
N ALA A 86 10.42 -8.33 18.09
CA ALA A 86 11.42 -8.93 17.22
C ALA A 86 10.94 -10.29 16.66
N ALA A 87 10.34 -11.14 17.50
CA ALA A 87 9.78 -12.43 17.09
C ALA A 87 8.67 -12.26 16.05
N VAL A 88 7.72 -11.35 16.28
CA VAL A 88 6.64 -11.05 15.32
C VAL A 88 7.19 -10.55 14.00
N MET A 89 8.20 -9.67 14.03
CA MET A 89 8.81 -9.12 12.81
C MET A 89 9.61 -10.17 12.03
N LEU A 90 10.31 -11.09 12.72
CA LEU A 90 10.97 -12.24 12.08
C LEU A 90 9.97 -13.23 11.50
N LEU A 91 8.87 -13.51 12.21
CA LEU A 91 7.76 -14.32 11.70
C LEU A 91 7.12 -13.69 10.46
N ALA A 92 6.94 -12.37 10.45
CA ALA A 92 6.45 -11.64 9.29
C ALA A 92 7.44 -11.73 8.12
N ALA A 93 8.75 -11.52 8.37
CA ALA A 93 9.79 -11.64 7.35
C ALA A 93 9.80 -13.04 6.71
N TRP A 94 9.75 -14.09 7.54
CA TRP A 94 9.68 -15.47 7.09
C TRP A 94 8.37 -15.76 6.33
N GLY A 95 7.24 -15.30 6.88
CA GLY A 95 5.92 -15.45 6.27
C GLY A 95 5.85 -14.83 4.88
N MET A 96 6.36 -13.60 4.73
CA MET A 96 6.49 -12.90 3.45
C MET A 96 7.42 -13.64 2.49
N TRP A 97 8.55 -14.18 2.96
CA TRP A 97 9.46 -14.97 2.13
C TRP A 97 8.81 -16.23 1.54
N THR A 98 7.86 -16.81 2.28
CA THR A 98 7.04 -17.96 1.84
C THR A 98 5.77 -17.55 1.08
N LEU A 99 5.58 -16.26 0.78
CA LEU A 99 4.39 -15.71 0.09
C LEU A 99 3.06 -16.11 0.73
N ARG A 100 3.04 -16.28 2.06
CA ARG A 100 1.81 -16.61 2.80
C ARG A 100 0.89 -15.38 2.87
N TYR A 101 -0.35 -15.55 2.42
CA TYR A 101 -1.37 -14.48 2.39
C TYR A 101 -1.53 -13.78 3.76
N TRP A 102 -1.65 -14.54 4.85
CA TRP A 102 -1.81 -14.00 6.20
C TRP A 102 -0.63 -13.14 6.67
N ALA A 103 0.60 -13.48 6.26
CA ALA A 103 1.78 -12.72 6.64
C ALA A 103 1.87 -11.38 5.88
N LEU A 104 1.54 -11.40 4.58
CA LEU A 104 1.44 -10.17 3.79
C LEU A 104 0.35 -9.27 4.34
N LEU A 105 -0.83 -9.81 4.66
CA LEU A 105 -1.93 -9.06 5.26
C LEU A 105 -1.56 -8.47 6.63
N GLY A 106 -0.92 -9.25 7.50
CA GLY A 106 -0.46 -8.80 8.82
C GLY A 106 0.58 -7.69 8.72
N PHE A 107 1.61 -7.85 7.89
CA PHE A 107 2.61 -6.81 7.66
C PHE A 107 1.99 -5.56 7.04
N GLN A 108 1.04 -5.72 6.13
CA GLN A 108 0.31 -4.63 5.51
C GLN A 108 -0.52 -3.84 6.54
N ALA A 109 -1.15 -4.51 7.50
CA ALA A 109 -1.86 -3.86 8.59
C ALA A 109 -0.91 -3.06 9.50
N LEU A 110 0.25 -3.63 9.86
CA LEU A 110 1.29 -2.93 10.62
C LEU A 110 1.79 -1.69 9.88
N LEU A 111 2.11 -1.85 8.59
CA LEU A 111 2.59 -0.75 7.75
C LEU A 111 1.54 0.37 7.63
N ALA A 112 0.26 0.02 7.44
CA ALA A 112 -0.83 0.99 7.41
C ALA A 112 -0.95 1.75 8.73
N MET A 113 -0.90 1.04 9.86
CA MET A 113 -0.91 1.65 11.18
C MET A 113 0.26 2.63 11.35
N THR A 114 1.48 2.22 10.94
CA THR A 114 2.65 3.10 10.96
C THR A 114 2.46 4.35 10.09
N LEU A 115 1.86 4.22 8.91
CA LEU A 115 1.57 5.37 8.04
C LEU A 115 0.56 6.34 8.68
N VAL A 116 -0.47 5.83 9.35
CA VAL A 116 -1.44 6.66 10.08
C VAL A 116 -0.74 7.40 11.23
N ILE A 117 0.07 6.69 12.02
CA ILE A 117 0.84 7.30 13.12
C ILE A 117 1.80 8.36 12.57
N ALA A 118 2.53 8.08 11.49
CA ALA A 118 3.45 9.03 10.87
C ALA A 118 2.72 10.27 10.32
N GLY A 119 1.52 10.10 9.76
CA GLY A 119 0.67 11.20 9.31
C GLY A 119 0.25 12.10 10.48
N LEU A 120 -0.17 11.51 11.60
CA LEU A 120 -0.51 12.24 12.82
C LEU A 120 0.73 12.91 13.43
N SER A 121 1.87 12.22 13.49
CA SER A 121 3.13 12.76 13.98
C SER A 121 3.63 13.94 13.16
N LEU A 122 3.41 13.93 11.84
CA LEU A 122 3.77 15.06 10.97
C LEU A 122 2.99 16.32 11.32
N MET A 123 1.72 16.21 11.74
CA MET A 123 0.90 17.37 12.17
C MET A 123 1.40 17.98 13.49
N VAL A 124 2.04 17.18 14.34
CA VAL A 124 2.56 17.60 15.66
C VAL A 124 4.07 17.91 15.58
N ALA A 125 4.71 17.72 14.42
CA ALA A 125 6.15 17.83 14.28
C ALA A 125 6.63 19.28 14.50
N GLY A 126 7.26 19.52 15.66
CA GLY A 126 7.86 20.81 16.00
C GLY A 126 9.27 21.02 15.46
N ASN A 127 9.83 20.08 14.69
CA ASN A 127 11.20 20.19 14.17
C ASN A 127 11.34 19.62 12.75
N VAL A 128 12.26 20.23 11.97
CA VAL A 128 12.50 19.90 10.56
C VAL A 128 12.93 18.44 10.37
N LEU A 129 13.73 17.90 11.29
CA LEU A 129 14.21 16.53 11.21
C LEU A 129 13.04 15.52 11.32
N ALA A 130 12.11 15.75 12.24
CA ALA A 130 10.89 14.95 12.41
C ALA A 130 9.97 15.06 11.20
N VAL A 131 9.86 16.25 10.60
CA VAL A 131 9.12 16.44 9.34
C VAL A 131 9.72 15.60 8.22
N ILE A 132 11.04 15.70 8.01
CA ILE A 132 11.74 14.92 6.98
C ILE A 132 11.57 13.41 7.24
N LEU A 133 11.75 12.97 8.49
CA LEU A 133 11.58 11.58 8.87
C LEU A 133 10.16 11.08 8.58
N CYS A 134 9.13 11.84 8.94
CA CYS A 134 7.74 11.48 8.67
C CYS A 134 7.46 11.42 7.16
N ILE A 135 7.96 12.38 6.37
CA ILE A 135 7.81 12.35 4.91
C ILE A 135 8.48 11.10 4.32
N VAL A 136 9.68 10.75 4.75
CA VAL A 136 10.38 9.53 4.29
C VAL A 136 9.56 8.28 4.62
N ILE A 137 9.01 8.18 5.84
CA ILE A 137 8.15 7.05 6.25
C ILE A 137 6.89 7.01 5.39
N LEU A 138 6.23 8.14 5.16
CA LEU A 138 5.00 8.22 4.38
C LEU A 138 5.21 7.84 2.91
N LEU A 139 6.26 8.37 2.27
CA LEU A 139 6.55 8.09 0.87
C LEU A 139 7.06 6.66 0.69
N GLY A 140 8.02 6.23 1.51
CA GLY A 140 8.59 4.88 1.45
C GLY A 140 7.57 3.82 1.81
N GLY A 141 6.86 4.01 2.91
CA GLY A 141 5.81 3.10 3.36
C GLY A 141 4.58 3.12 2.45
N GLY A 142 4.16 4.27 1.94
CA GLY A 142 3.04 4.39 0.99
C GLY A 142 3.33 3.69 -0.33
N TRP A 143 4.55 3.85 -0.87
CA TRP A 143 4.99 3.12 -2.06
C TRP A 143 5.00 1.60 -1.83
N LEU A 144 5.55 1.17 -0.69
CA LEU A 144 5.62 -0.25 -0.34
C LEU A 144 4.23 -0.86 -0.14
N PHE A 145 3.35 -0.14 0.56
CA PHE A 145 1.96 -0.51 0.80
C PHE A 145 1.22 -0.74 -0.53
N TRP A 146 1.31 0.20 -1.47
CA TRP A 146 0.69 0.07 -2.78
C TRP A 146 1.22 -1.13 -3.57
N LYS A 147 2.53 -1.38 -3.53
CA LYS A 147 3.14 -2.55 -4.17
C LYS A 147 2.67 -3.86 -3.53
N LEU A 148 2.55 -3.92 -2.22
CA LEU A 148 2.09 -5.12 -1.51
C LEU A 148 0.60 -5.41 -1.76
N ILE A 149 -0.27 -4.40 -1.90
CA ILE A 149 -1.68 -4.62 -2.33
C ILE A 149 -1.71 -5.35 -3.67
N ARG A 150 -0.91 -4.89 -4.63
CA ARG A 150 -0.86 -5.53 -5.95
C ARG A 150 -0.28 -6.93 -5.88
N VAL A 151 0.64 -7.21 -4.96
CA VAL A 151 1.10 -8.58 -4.71
C VAL A 151 -0.01 -9.44 -4.13
N LEU A 152 -0.75 -8.95 -3.12
CA LEU A 152 -1.89 -9.64 -2.52
C LEU A 152 -2.94 -10.02 -3.56
N GLY A 153 -3.27 -9.11 -4.48
CA GLY A 153 -4.20 -9.38 -5.58
C GLY A 153 -3.73 -10.47 -6.55
N ARG A 154 -2.41 -10.76 -6.58
CA ARG A 154 -1.80 -11.82 -7.41
C ARG A 154 -1.53 -13.12 -6.64
N VAL A 155 -1.61 -13.10 -5.31
CA VAL A 155 -1.45 -14.29 -4.44
C VAL A 155 -2.77 -15.05 -4.38
N LYS A 156 -2.70 -16.38 -4.45
CA LYS A 156 -3.88 -17.24 -4.33
C LYS A 156 -4.48 -17.09 -2.93
N VAL A 157 -5.71 -16.61 -2.86
CA VAL A 157 -6.49 -16.61 -1.62
C VAL A 157 -6.67 -18.07 -1.19
N PRO A 158 -6.42 -18.44 0.09
CA PRO A 158 -6.75 -19.78 0.56
C PRO A 158 -8.24 -20.02 0.30
N SER A 159 -8.55 -21.05 -0.49
CA SER A 159 -9.92 -21.45 -0.76
C SER A 159 -10.57 -21.77 0.59
N LEU A 160 -11.51 -20.93 1.02
CA LEU A 160 -12.42 -21.26 2.11
C LEU A 160 -13.12 -22.55 1.69
N HIS A 161 -12.65 -23.69 2.21
CA HIS A 161 -13.36 -24.95 2.13
C HIS A 161 -14.58 -24.79 3.04
N GLY A 162 -15.65 -24.22 2.49
CA GLY A 162 -16.99 -24.37 3.04
C GLY A 162 -17.42 -25.80 2.74
N GLY A 163 -17.45 -26.63 3.80
CA GLY A 163 -18.26 -27.85 3.87
C GLY A 163 -19.58 -27.53 4.54
#